data_AF-A0A9Q4MU73-F1
#
_entry.id   AF-A0A9Q4MU73-F1
#
_cell.length_a   1.000
_cell.length_b   1.000
_cell.length_c   1.000
_cell.angle_alpha   90.00
_cell.angle_beta   90.00
_cell.angle_gamma   90.00
#
_symmetry.space_group_name_H-M   'P 1'
#
loop_
_entity.id
_entity.type
_entity.pdbx_description
1 polymer ?
#
loop_
_entity_poly.entity_id
_entity_poly.type
_entity_poly.pdbx_seq_one_letter_code
_entity_poly.pdbx_strand_id
1 'polypeptide(L)'
;MEYFENILCVTYKELLDIMPKGTLNSQLSREKLDVVSRGGGENNPALYAYSSLPEKYKKRWVERHGEPEKQMREEMIRNIVKKDEKAENFFEDYRYDKNG
;
A
#
# COMPACT_ATOMS: atom_id res chain seq x y z
N MET A 1 -1.64 3.91 2.25
CA MET A 1 -0.37 3.29 1.84
C MET A 1 -0.45 3.12 0.34
N GLU A 2 0.60 3.50 -0.38
CA GLU A 2 0.58 3.64 -1.84
C GLU A 2 1.86 3.07 -2.44
N TYR A 3 1.80 2.60 -3.69
CA TYR A 3 2.98 2.15 -4.43
C TYR A 3 3.41 3.26 -5.39
N PHE A 4 4.62 3.79 -5.20
CA PHE A 4 5.19 4.82 -6.07
C PHE A 4 6.55 4.32 -6.55
N GLU A 5 6.76 4.26 -7.87
CA GLU A 5 8.03 3.80 -8.48
C GLU A 5 8.54 2.45 -7.96
N ASN A 6 7.64 1.50 -7.75
CA ASN A 6 7.93 0.20 -7.15
C ASN A 6 8.35 0.20 -5.67
N ILE A 7 8.07 1.28 -4.94
CA ILE A 7 8.38 1.41 -3.52
C ILE A 7 7.07 1.49 -2.73
N LEU A 8 6.95 0.65 -1.69
CA LEU A 8 5.85 0.71 -0.74
C LEU A 8 5.99 1.97 0.12
N CYS A 9 5.05 2.89 -0.04
CA CYS A 9 5.08 4.20 0.59
C CYS A 9 3.96 4.38 1.62
N VAL A 10 4.30 5.03 2.72
CA VAL A 10 3.36 5.48 3.77
C VAL A 10 3.19 6.98 3.66
N THR A 11 1.94 7.45 3.79
CA THR A 11 1.67 8.89 3.75
C THR A 11 1.97 9.55 5.09
N TYR A 12 2.22 10.87 5.08
CA TYR A 12 2.42 11.65 6.31
C TYR A 12 1.28 11.46 7.34
N LYS A 13 0.01 11.41 6.90
CA LYS A 13 -1.15 11.25 7.80
C LYS A 13 -1.12 9.91 8.51
N GLU A 14 -0.86 8.83 7.78
CA GLU A 14 -0.82 7.49 8.35
C GLU A 14 0.39 7.30 9.28
N LEU A 15 1.52 7.98 9.02
CA LEU A 15 2.63 7.98 9.97
C LEU A 15 2.25 8.63 11.30
N LEU A 16 1.49 9.73 11.28
CA LEU A 16 1.05 10.39 12.50
C LEU A 16 0.16 9.51 13.39
N ASP A 17 -0.49 8.51 12.82
CA ASP A 17 -1.29 7.54 13.57
C ASP A 17 -0.43 6.57 14.39
N ILE A 18 0.72 6.15 13.85
CA ILE A 18 1.63 5.19 14.48
C ILE A 18 2.76 5.85 15.29
N MET A 19 3.08 7.11 14.97
CA MET A 19 4.18 7.86 15.58
C MET A 19 3.83 9.33 15.85
N PRO A 20 4.28 9.91 16.97
CA PRO A 20 4.10 11.33 17.23
C PRO A 20 4.84 12.21 16.22
N LYS A 21 4.25 13.37 15.88
CA LYS A 21 4.83 14.37 14.95
C LYS A 21 6.26 14.78 15.32
N GLY A 22 6.54 14.98 16.61
CA GLY A 22 7.88 15.34 17.08
C GLY A 22 8.92 14.27 16.79
N THR A 23 8.54 12.99 16.92
CA THR A 23 9.41 11.87 16.59
C THR A 23 9.64 11.78 15.09
N LEU A 24 8.59 11.91 14.28
CA LEU A 24 8.70 11.94 12.81
C LEU A 24 9.69 13.02 12.36
N ASN A 25 9.52 14.26 12.83
CA ASN A 25 10.43 15.36 12.51
C ASN A 25 11.88 15.07 12.91
N SER A 26 12.09 14.47 14.09
CA SER A 26 13.44 14.07 14.52
C SER A 26 14.04 12.94 13.69
N GLN A 27 13.23 12.05 13.11
CA GLN A 27 13.75 11.01 12.23
C GLN A 27 14.10 11.57 10.85
N LEU A 28 13.29 12.49 10.35
CA LEU A 28 13.53 13.19 9.09
C LEU A 28 14.79 14.07 9.17
N SER A 29 14.96 14.84 10.26
CA SER A 29 16.16 15.68 10.42
C SER A 29 17.46 14.89 10.58
N ARG A 30 17.36 13.62 10.96
CA ARG A 30 18.49 12.69 11.09
C ARG A 30 18.64 11.77 9.88
N GLU A 31 17.88 12.01 8.81
CA GLU A 31 17.94 11.23 7.56
C GLU A 31 17.75 9.71 7.79
N LYS A 32 16.92 9.34 8.78
CA LYS A 32 16.62 7.93 9.09
C LYS A 32 15.43 7.37 8.31
N LEU A 33 14.67 8.24 7.67
CA LEU A 33 13.50 7.88 6.87
C LEU A 33 13.73 8.35 5.44
N ASP A 34 13.46 7.46 4.50
CA ASP A 34 13.62 7.77 3.09
C ASP A 34 12.36 8.48 2.60
N VAL A 35 12.53 9.72 2.15
CA VAL A 35 11.45 10.51 1.55
C VAL A 35 11.41 10.20 0.06
N VAL A 36 10.37 9.49 -0.36
CA VAL A 36 10.19 9.08 -1.76
C VAL A 36 9.59 10.23 -2.57
N SER A 37 8.62 10.93 -2.00
CA SER A 37 8.06 12.16 -2.57
C SER A 37 7.89 13.20 -1.48
N ARG A 38 8.38 14.42 -1.72
CA ARG A 38 8.29 15.52 -0.73
C ARG A 38 6.86 16.03 -0.55
N GLY A 39 5.94 15.68 -1.44
CA GLY A 39 4.62 16.31 -1.52
C GLY A 39 4.72 17.76 -1.98
N GLY A 40 3.59 18.38 -2.33
CA GLY A 40 3.62 19.72 -2.94
C GLY A 40 2.31 20.50 -2.94
N GLY A 41 1.26 20.04 -2.26
CA GLY A 41 0.00 20.74 -2.22
C GLY A 41 -1.18 19.85 -1.85
N GLU A 42 -2.38 20.40 -1.98
CA GLU A 42 -3.63 19.68 -1.75
C GLU A 42 -3.72 18.48 -2.71
N ASN A 43 -4.02 17.30 -2.17
CA ASN A 43 -4.01 15.99 -2.85
C ASN A 43 -2.64 15.40 -3.24
N ASN A 44 -1.52 16.05 -2.89
CA ASN A 44 -0.18 15.47 -3.08
C ASN A 44 0.56 15.34 -1.74
N PRO A 45 0.23 14.32 -0.93
CA PRO A 45 0.87 14.11 0.36
C PRO A 45 2.33 13.69 0.20
N ALA A 46 3.14 13.98 1.23
CA ALA A 46 4.48 13.42 1.30
C ALA A 46 4.43 11.90 1.49
N LEU A 47 5.31 11.20 0.76
CA LEU A 47 5.44 9.74 0.74
C LEU A 47 6.79 9.32 1.32
N TYR A 48 6.75 8.33 2.20
CA TYR A 48 7.93 7.80 2.89
C TYR A 48 8.04 6.29 2.67
N ALA A 49 9.24 5.78 2.42
CA ALA A 49 9.43 4.36 2.17
C ALA A 49 9.15 3.55 3.44
N TYR A 50 8.22 2.59 3.38
CA TYR A 50 7.90 1.71 4.50
C TYR A 50 9.11 0.89 4.95
N SER A 51 9.96 0.48 4.01
CA SER A 51 11.21 -0.25 4.28
C SER A 51 12.15 0.49 5.22
N SER A 52 12.18 1.83 5.15
CA SER A 52 13.02 2.70 5.98
C SER A 52 12.51 2.85 7.42
N LEU A 53 11.26 2.47 7.70
CA LEU A 53 10.67 2.64 9.02
C LEU A 53 11.41 1.79 10.08
N PRO A 54 11.64 2.34 11.29
CA PRO A 54 12.14 1.54 12.39
C PRO A 54 11.20 0.41 12.74
N GLU A 55 11.76 -0.73 13.14
CA GLU A 55 11.03 -1.97 13.42
C GLU A 55 9.88 -1.79 14.43
N LYS A 56 10.08 -0.94 15.43
CA LYS A 56 9.05 -0.56 16.41
C LYS A 56 7.79 -0.01 15.74
N TYR A 57 7.94 0.81 14.71
CA TYR A 57 6.82 1.45 14.02
C TYR A 57 6.22 0.55 12.92
N LYS A 58 7.03 -0.32 12.31
CA LYS A 58 6.51 -1.40 11.44
C LYS A 58 5.57 -2.32 12.21
N LYS A 59 5.92 -2.71 13.44
CA LYS A 59 5.03 -3.52 14.30
C LYS A 59 3.73 -2.81 14.65
N ARG A 60 3.80 -1.55 15.07
CA ARG A 60 2.61 -0.73 15.35
C ARG A 60 1.71 -0.55 14.13
N TRP A 61 2.32 -0.43 12.96
CA TRP A 61 1.58 -0.40 11.70
C TRP A 61 0.79 -1.69 11.52
N VAL A 62 1.46 -2.85 11.63
CA VAL A 62 0.82 -4.16 11.47
C VAL A 62 -0.29 -4.38 12.50
N GLU A 63 -0.10 -3.96 13.75
CA GLU A 63 -1.12 -4.05 14.80
C GLU A 63 -2.38 -3.23 14.51
N ARG A 64 -2.24 -2.06 13.88
CA ARG A 64 -3.38 -1.15 13.62
C ARG A 64 -4.03 -1.36 12.26
N HIS A 65 -3.23 -1.60 11.24
CA HIS A 65 -3.64 -1.63 9.84
C HIS A 65 -3.59 -3.04 9.24
N GLY A 66 -2.98 -4.03 9.92
CA GLY A 66 -2.77 -5.38 9.38
C GLY A 66 -1.50 -5.48 8.54
N GLU A 67 -1.29 -6.65 7.92
CA GLU A 67 -0.07 -6.86 7.11
C GLU A 67 -0.11 -6.04 5.81
N PRO A 68 0.81 -5.07 5.65
CA PRO A 68 0.78 -4.15 4.52
C PRO A 68 1.06 -4.85 3.18
N GLU A 69 1.91 -5.87 3.16
CA GLU A 69 2.24 -6.60 1.94
C GLU A 69 1.06 -7.40 1.38
N LYS A 70 0.22 -7.99 2.25
CA LYS A 70 -0.95 -8.78 1.80
C LYS A 70 -2.04 -7.90 1.22
N GLN A 71 -2.42 -6.85 1.95
CA GLN A 71 -3.43 -5.89 1.50
C GLN A 71 -3.04 -5.27 0.15
N MET A 72 -1.77 -4.95 -0.02
CA MET A 72 -1.30 -4.32 -1.26
C MET A 72 -1.13 -5.31 -2.41
N ARG A 73 -0.76 -6.57 -2.15
CA ARG A 73 -0.74 -7.61 -3.19
C ARG A 73 -2.12 -7.82 -3.79
N GLU A 74 -3.15 -7.84 -2.95
CA GLU A 74 -4.55 -7.94 -3.37
C GLU A 74 -4.97 -6.74 -4.22
N GLU A 75 -4.63 -5.51 -3.80
CA GLU A 75 -4.94 -4.28 -4.55
C GLU A 75 -4.17 -4.18 -5.87
N MET A 76 -2.90 -4.59 -5.91
CA MET A 76 -2.11 -4.62 -7.15
C MET A 76 -2.67 -5.63 -8.14
N ILE A 77 -3.04 -6.84 -7.68
CA ILE A 77 -3.71 -7.84 -8.50
C ILE A 77 -5.04 -7.28 -9.00
N ARG A 78 -5.85 -6.64 -8.14
CA ARG A 78 -7.13 -6.04 -8.53
C ARG A 78 -6.97 -4.96 -9.61
N ASN A 79 -5.93 -4.13 -9.54
CA ASN A 79 -5.68 -3.06 -10.51
C ASN A 79 -5.10 -3.57 -11.84
N ILE A 80 -4.28 -4.62 -11.82
CA ILE A 80 -3.70 -5.22 -13.04
C ILE A 80 -4.71 -6.16 -13.73
N VAL A 81 -5.44 -6.95 -12.94
CA VAL A 81 -6.42 -7.91 -13.45
C VAL A 81 -7.70 -7.16 -13.78
N LYS A 82 -7.78 -6.70 -15.02
CA LYS A 82 -9.03 -6.21 -15.58
C LYS A 82 -9.97 -7.41 -15.77
N LYS A 83 -11.06 -7.45 -15.02
CA LYS A 83 -12.10 -8.46 -15.23
C LYS A 83 -12.70 -8.27 -16.62
N ASP A 84 -12.66 -9.32 -17.44
CA ASP A 84 -13.37 -9.39 -18.71
C ASP A 84 -14.72 -10.06 -18.47
N GLU A 85 -15.78 -9.26 -18.39
CA GLU A 85 -17.14 -9.74 -18.15
C GLU A 85 -17.59 -10.78 -19.18
N LYS A 86 -17.10 -10.70 -20.43
CA LYS A 86 -17.47 -11.69 -21.46
C LYS A 86 -16.83 -13.04 -21.19
N ALA A 87 -15.59 -13.05 -20.72
CA ALA A 87 -14.91 -14.28 -20.32
C ALA A 87 -15.54 -14.87 -19.06
N GLU A 88 -15.86 -14.03 -18.06
CA GLU A 88 -16.53 -14.46 -16.81
C GLU A 88 -17.87 -15.13 -17.13
N ASN A 89 -18.73 -14.48 -17.94
CA ASN A 89 -20.00 -15.07 -18.38
C ASN A 89 -19.80 -16.37 -19.18
N PHE A 90 -18.85 -16.41 -20.11
CA PHE A 90 -18.59 -17.61 -20.91
C PHE A 90 -18.22 -18.82 -20.05
N PHE A 91 -17.37 -18.64 -19.03
CA PHE A 91 -16.94 -19.74 -18.16
C PHE A 91 -17.96 -20.07 -17.06
N GLU A 92 -18.76 -19.11 -16.59
CA GLU A 92 -19.84 -19.36 -15.63
C GLU A 92 -21.02 -20.11 -16.27
N ASP A 93 -21.41 -19.71 -17.48
CA ASP A 93 -22.51 -20.31 -18.23
C ASP A 93 -22.13 -21.63 -18.90
N TYR A 94 -20.83 -21.93 -19.03
CA TYR A 94 -20.36 -23.17 -19.63
C TYR A 94 -20.80 -24.37 -18.77
N ARG A 95 -21.83 -25.07 -19.24
CA ARG A 95 -22.25 -26.38 -18.74
C ARG A 95 -21.66 -27.45 -19.66
N TYR A 96 -20.76 -28.27 -19.12
CA TYR A 96 -20.23 -29.43 -19.83
C TYR A 96 -21.32 -30.49 -19.90
N ASP A 97 -22.00 -30.59 -21.05
CA ASP A 97 -22.90 -31.72 -21.29
C ASP A 97 -22.05 -32.98 -21.53
N LYS A 98 -22.17 -33.94 -20.63
CA LYS A 98 -21.49 -35.25 -20.68
C LYS A 98 -22.32 -36.33 -21.37
N ASN A 99 -23.32 -35.94 -22.14
CA ASN A 99 -24.13 -36.90 -22.87
C ASN A 99 -23.51 -37.11 -24.27
N GLY A 100 -22.73 -38.19 -24.36
CA GLY A 100 -22.27 -38.76 -25.63
C GLY A 100 -23.38 -39.40 -26.43
#